data_AF-A0A950U5B0-F1
#
_entry.id   AF-A0A950U5B0-F1
#
_cell.length_a   1.000
_cell.length_b   1.000
_cell.length_c   1.000
_cell.angle_alpha   90.00
_cell.angle_beta   90.00
_cell.angle_gamma   90.00
#
_symmetry.space_group_name_H-M   'P 1'
#
loop_
_entity.id
_entity.type
_entity.pdbx_description
1 polymer ?
#
loop_
_entity_poly.entity_id
_entity_poly.type
_entity_poly.pdbx_seq_one_letter_code
_entity_poly.pdbx_strand_id
1 'polypeptide(L)'
;ETRHGFVCANAGVDLSNVELGSAALLPLDADRSARRIRDVVRARTGSAVGVIVSDTFGRAWRTGLTDVAIGVAGIAAVVDLRGERDANGRELHVTEVAVADEIAGAAELVMGKASGFAAAIVRGLDRRWFRDGSVRELIRPPAEDLFR
;
A
#
# COMPACT_ATOMS: atom_id res chain seq x y z
N GLU A 1 -17.54 -2.13 1.55
CA GLU A 1 -16.48 -3.01 0.99
C GLU A 1 -16.50 -2.86 -0.53
N THR A 2 -15.34 -2.65 -1.16
CA THR A 2 -15.21 -2.61 -2.62
C THR A 2 -15.03 -4.02 -3.19
N ARG A 3 -15.12 -4.21 -4.52
CA ARG A 3 -14.83 -5.52 -5.15
C ARG A 3 -13.42 -6.05 -4.87
N HIS A 4 -12.49 -5.17 -4.48
CA HIS A 4 -11.11 -5.53 -4.18
C HIS A 4 -10.97 -6.08 -2.75
N GLY A 5 -11.95 -5.84 -1.87
CA GLY A 5 -11.94 -6.17 -0.44
C GLY A 5 -11.66 -4.97 0.47
N PHE A 6 -11.38 -3.78 -0.07
CA PHE A 6 -11.13 -2.58 0.75
C PHE A 6 -12.39 -2.11 1.50
N VAL A 7 -12.25 -1.84 2.79
CA VAL A 7 -13.25 -1.17 3.61
C VAL A 7 -12.88 0.32 3.69
N CYS A 8 -13.49 1.12 2.84
CA CYS A 8 -13.18 2.55 2.71
C CYS A 8 -14.43 3.38 2.41
N ALA A 9 -14.31 4.70 2.62
CA ALA A 9 -15.35 5.66 2.28
C ALA A 9 -15.55 5.73 0.75
N ASN A 10 -16.79 6.05 0.33
CA ASN A 10 -17.16 6.28 -1.07
C ASN A 10 -16.76 5.17 -2.06
N ALA A 11 -16.54 3.94 -1.58
CA ALA A 11 -16.01 2.84 -2.38
C ALA A 11 -14.67 3.14 -3.09
N GLY A 12 -13.88 4.08 -2.57
CA GLY A 12 -12.62 4.55 -3.18
C GLY A 12 -12.85 5.38 -4.44
N VAL A 13 -14.04 5.96 -4.61
CA VAL A 13 -14.31 6.93 -5.68
C VAL A 13 -13.88 8.32 -5.20
N ASP A 14 -13.09 9.01 -6.02
CA ASP A 14 -12.61 10.36 -5.76
C ASP A 14 -13.09 11.35 -6.84
N LEU A 15 -13.42 12.57 -6.40
CA LEU A 15 -13.81 13.70 -7.25
C LEU A 15 -12.76 14.82 -7.21
N SER A 16 -11.72 14.67 -6.40
CA SER A 16 -10.59 15.58 -6.30
C SER A 16 -9.56 15.30 -7.40
N ASN A 17 -8.77 16.31 -7.77
CA ASN A 17 -7.69 16.20 -8.76
C ASN A 17 -8.11 15.58 -10.12
N VAL A 18 -9.39 15.68 -10.48
CA VAL A 18 -9.96 15.28 -11.78
C VAL A 18 -10.70 16.45 -12.42
N GLU A 19 -10.95 16.36 -13.73
CA GLU A 19 -11.75 17.37 -14.44
C GLU A 19 -13.19 17.43 -13.91
N LEU A 20 -13.77 18.63 -13.92
CA LEU A 20 -15.14 18.85 -13.44
C LEU A 20 -16.13 17.97 -14.20
N GLY A 21 -16.97 17.25 -13.46
CA GLY A 21 -17.93 16.30 -14.02
C GLY A 21 -17.38 14.88 -14.23
N SER A 22 -16.12 14.64 -13.87
CA SER A 22 -15.50 13.31 -13.86
C SER A 22 -15.32 12.76 -12.44
N ALA A 23 -15.06 11.46 -12.35
CA ALA A 23 -14.69 10.78 -11.12
C ALA A 23 -13.54 9.80 -11.37
N ALA A 24 -12.59 9.73 -10.44
CA ALA A 24 -11.58 8.70 -10.40
C ALA A 24 -12.13 7.46 -9.69
N LEU A 25 -12.07 6.32 -10.35
CA LEU A 25 -12.41 5.03 -9.77
C LEU A 25 -11.12 4.29 -9.39
N LEU A 26 -11.21 3.43 -8.38
CA LEU A 26 -10.13 2.48 -8.10
C LEU A 26 -9.75 1.66 -9.35
N PRO A 27 -8.46 1.38 -9.58
CA PRO A 27 -8.02 0.50 -10.65
C PRO A 27 -8.74 -0.85 -10.60
N LEU A 28 -8.95 -1.49 -11.76
CA LEU A 28 -9.56 -2.83 -11.82
C LEU A 28 -8.75 -3.90 -11.07
N ASP A 29 -7.42 -3.79 -11.16
CA ASP A 29 -6.45 -4.65 -10.49
C ASP A 29 -5.19 -3.80 -10.27
N ALA A 30 -5.05 -3.24 -9.06
CA ALA A 30 -3.95 -2.36 -8.71
C ALA A 30 -2.61 -3.09 -8.60
N ASP A 31 -2.60 -4.35 -8.19
CA ASP A 31 -1.39 -5.20 -8.23
C ASP A 31 -0.90 -5.39 -9.68
N ARG A 32 -1.81 -5.58 -10.64
CA ARG A 32 -1.45 -5.63 -12.07
C ARG A 32 -0.92 -4.30 -12.57
N SER A 33 -1.50 -3.18 -12.15
CA SER A 33 -0.97 -1.85 -12.45
C SER A 33 0.45 -1.68 -11.90
N ALA A 34 0.69 -2.06 -10.64
CA ALA A 34 2.01 -2.03 -10.00
C ALA A 34 3.03 -2.89 -10.77
N ARG A 35 2.66 -4.12 -11.16
CA ARG A 35 3.51 -5.01 -11.99
C ARG A 35 3.88 -4.35 -13.32
N ARG A 36 2.92 -3.76 -14.03
CA ARG A 36 3.18 -3.06 -15.30
C ARG A 36 4.17 -1.91 -15.13
N ILE A 37 4.01 -1.10 -14.09
CA ILE A 37 4.93 -0.01 -13.78
C ILE A 37 6.34 -0.56 -13.49
N ARG A 38 6.43 -1.60 -12.64
CA ARG A 38 7.69 -2.29 -12.31
C ARG A 38 8.40 -2.79 -13.56
N ASP A 39 7.68 -3.45 -14.46
CA ASP A 39 8.22 -4.00 -15.71
C ASP A 39 8.75 -2.90 -16.64
N VAL A 40 8.01 -1.79 -16.77
CA VAL A 40 8.46 -0.64 -17.57
C VAL A 40 9.70 0.01 -16.96
N VAL A 41 9.75 0.21 -15.64
CA VAL A 41 10.93 0.75 -14.96
C VAL A 41 12.12 -0.15 -15.20
N ARG A 42 11.97 -1.47 -15.00
CA ARG A 42 13.04 -2.44 -15.25
C ARG A 42 13.52 -2.41 -16.70
N ALA A 43 12.60 -2.37 -17.66
CA ALA A 43 12.96 -2.33 -19.08
C ALA A 43 13.70 -1.05 -19.47
N ARG A 44 13.38 0.09 -18.85
CA ARG A 44 13.97 1.39 -19.17
C ARG A 44 15.27 1.68 -18.44
N THR A 45 15.44 1.18 -17.21
CA THR A 45 16.57 1.54 -16.36
C THR A 45 17.45 0.37 -15.96
N GLY A 46 17.04 -0.87 -16.24
CA GLY A 46 17.70 -2.09 -15.76
C GLY A 46 17.54 -2.32 -14.26
N SER A 47 16.86 -1.44 -13.52
CA SER A 47 16.75 -1.52 -12.06
C SER A 47 15.62 -2.44 -11.62
N ALA A 48 15.90 -3.32 -10.66
CA ALA A 48 14.87 -4.09 -9.97
C ALA A 48 14.31 -3.28 -8.80
N VAL A 49 13.02 -2.95 -8.85
CA VAL A 49 12.34 -2.13 -7.84
C VAL A 49 11.08 -2.82 -7.32
N GLY A 50 10.66 -2.44 -6.11
CA GLY A 50 9.29 -2.61 -5.65
C GLY A 50 8.43 -1.43 -6.09
N VAL A 51 7.15 -1.67 -6.34
CA VAL A 51 6.17 -0.64 -6.69
C VAL A 51 4.96 -0.81 -5.77
N ILE A 52 4.54 0.29 -5.16
CA ILE A 52 3.30 0.39 -4.38
C ILE A 52 2.41 1.42 -5.08
N VAL A 53 1.15 1.07 -5.28
CA VAL A 53 0.08 2.00 -5.66
C VAL A 53 -0.68 2.32 -4.40
N SER A 54 -0.75 3.60 -4.02
CA SER A 54 -1.45 4.05 -2.82
C SER A 54 -2.76 4.76 -3.14
N ASP A 55 -3.62 4.87 -2.13
CA ASP A 55 -4.78 5.75 -2.11
C ASP A 55 -5.00 6.31 -0.69
N THR A 56 -5.68 7.45 -0.60
CA THR A 56 -5.89 8.18 0.65
C THR A 56 -7.13 7.67 1.39
N PHE A 57 -6.94 7.01 2.54
CA PHE A 57 -8.03 6.48 3.36
C PHE A 57 -8.13 7.16 4.74
N GLY A 58 -9.35 7.18 5.28
CA GLY A 58 -9.57 7.36 6.72
C GLY A 58 -9.38 6.04 7.47
N ARG A 59 -9.38 6.09 8.81
CA ARG A 59 -9.25 4.88 9.64
C ARG A 59 -9.98 5.02 10.97
N ALA A 60 -10.42 3.89 11.52
CA ALA A 60 -11.25 3.88 12.72
C ALA A 60 -10.59 4.60 13.91
N TRP A 61 -11.42 5.33 14.67
CA TRP A 61 -11.08 6.05 15.91
C TRP A 61 -9.99 7.14 15.78
N ARG A 62 -9.68 7.61 14.57
CA ARG A 62 -8.64 8.61 14.33
C ARG A 62 -9.14 9.70 13.40
N THR A 63 -8.82 10.96 13.72
CA THR A 63 -9.05 12.10 12.81
C THR A 63 -7.92 12.18 11.79
N GLY A 64 -8.28 12.57 10.56
CA GLY A 64 -7.34 12.75 9.46
C GLY A 64 -7.23 11.54 8.53
N LEU A 65 -6.64 11.77 7.37
CA LEU A 65 -6.43 10.76 6.32
C LEU A 65 -4.96 10.36 6.28
N THR A 66 -4.69 9.13 5.84
CA THR A 66 -3.34 8.65 5.50
C THR A 66 -3.43 7.84 4.22
N ASP A 67 -2.34 7.80 3.47
CA ASP A 67 -2.24 6.87 2.37
C ASP A 67 -2.02 5.45 2.89
N VAL A 68 -2.64 4.51 2.18
CA VAL A 68 -2.50 3.06 2.36
C VAL A 68 -2.21 2.42 1.00
N ALA A 69 -1.64 1.22 0.99
CA ALA A 69 -1.40 0.48 -0.23
C ALA A 69 -2.71 -0.13 -0.76
N ILE A 70 -3.03 0.15 -2.02
CA ILE A 70 -4.11 -0.52 -2.77
C ILE A 70 -3.58 -1.51 -3.81
N GLY A 71 -2.28 -1.48 -4.11
CA GLY A 71 -1.61 -2.44 -4.99
C GLY A 71 -0.11 -2.52 -4.74
N VAL A 72 0.49 -3.69 -4.98
CA VAL A 72 1.92 -3.96 -4.76
C VAL A 72 2.51 -4.88 -5.83
N ALA A 73 3.79 -4.68 -6.14
CA ALA A 73 4.59 -5.58 -6.96
C ALA A 73 6.07 -5.52 -6.58
N GLY A 74 6.72 -6.67 -6.44
CA GLY A 74 8.17 -6.74 -6.16
C GLY A 74 8.60 -6.29 -4.77
N ILE A 75 7.63 -6.14 -3.86
CA ILE A 75 7.83 -5.93 -2.44
C ILE A 75 6.70 -6.61 -1.66
N ALA A 76 7.01 -7.08 -0.45
CA ALA A 76 6.05 -7.59 0.50
C ALA A 76 5.02 -6.52 0.87
N ALA A 77 3.74 -6.91 1.06
CA ALA A 77 2.77 -6.00 1.67
C ALA A 77 2.84 -6.12 3.19
N VAL A 78 2.97 -7.36 3.69
CA VAL A 78 3.15 -7.68 5.11
C VAL A 78 4.49 -8.41 5.33
N VAL A 79 5.19 -8.03 6.39
CA VAL A 79 6.36 -8.75 6.90
C VAL A 79 5.98 -9.41 8.21
N ASP A 80 6.01 -10.74 8.22
CA ASP A 80 5.81 -11.54 9.42
C ASP A 80 7.13 -11.62 10.20
N LEU A 81 7.11 -11.11 11.43
CA LEU A 81 8.23 -11.16 12.37
C LEU A 81 7.99 -12.18 13.50
N ARG A 82 6.91 -12.97 13.44
CA ARG A 82 6.66 -14.00 14.45
C ARG A 82 7.78 -15.03 14.47
N GLY A 83 8.23 -15.40 15.66
CA GLY A 83 9.37 -16.30 15.86
C GLY A 83 10.75 -15.61 15.82
N GLU A 84 10.82 -14.37 15.35
CA GLU A 84 12.04 -13.56 15.43
C GLU A 84 12.28 -13.05 16.87
N ARG A 85 13.50 -12.61 17.16
CA ARG A 85 13.87 -12.05 18.47
C ARG A 85 13.88 -10.53 18.47
N ASP A 86 13.32 -9.93 19.52
CA ASP A 86 13.42 -8.51 19.80
C ASP A 86 14.84 -8.10 20.25
N ALA A 87 15.03 -6.80 20.49
CA ALA A 87 16.32 -6.24 20.92
C ALA A 87 16.82 -6.79 22.29
N ASN A 88 15.96 -7.42 23.07
CA ASN A 88 16.28 -8.04 24.36
C ASN A 88 16.29 -9.58 24.28
N GLY A 89 16.23 -10.14 23.07
CA GLY A 89 16.25 -11.58 22.83
C GLY A 89 14.92 -12.31 23.06
N ARG A 90 13.81 -11.61 23.29
CA ARG A 90 12.48 -12.21 23.48
C ARG A 90 11.84 -12.52 22.13
N GLU A 91 11.11 -13.62 22.04
CA GLU A 91 10.41 -14.00 20.82
C GLU A 91 9.21 -13.08 20.56
N LEU A 92 9.03 -12.68 19.31
CA LEU A 92 7.86 -11.96 18.84
C LEU A 92 6.75 -12.97 18.51
N HIS A 93 5.57 -12.84 19.13
CA HIS A 93 4.48 -13.80 18.95
C HIS A 93 3.35 -13.33 18.02
N VAL A 94 3.19 -12.03 17.82
CA VAL A 94 2.03 -11.45 17.10
C VAL A 94 2.42 -10.36 16.11
N THR A 95 3.71 -10.20 15.83
CA THR A 95 4.22 -9.04 15.12
C THR A 95 4.22 -9.28 13.62
N GLU A 96 3.20 -8.76 12.95
CA GLU A 96 3.14 -8.60 11.51
C GLU A 96 3.16 -7.11 11.19
N VAL A 97 4.03 -6.70 10.26
CA VAL A 97 4.21 -5.29 9.90
C VAL A 97 3.65 -5.05 8.50
N ALA A 98 2.67 -4.15 8.38
CA ALA A 98 2.10 -3.71 7.12
C ALA A 98 3.07 -2.74 6.40
N VAL A 99 4.24 -3.23 5.99
CA VAL A 99 5.33 -2.41 5.44
C VAL A 99 4.89 -1.60 4.21
N ALA A 100 3.97 -2.12 3.39
CA ALA A 100 3.48 -1.37 2.23
C ALA A 100 2.62 -0.15 2.64
N ASP A 101 1.82 -0.26 3.70
CA ASP A 101 1.05 0.87 4.25
C ASP A 101 1.96 1.91 4.90
N GLU A 102 2.99 1.47 5.64
CA GLU A 102 3.98 2.38 6.23
C GLU A 102 4.73 3.18 5.15
N ILE A 103 5.14 2.51 4.07
CA ILE A 103 5.81 3.16 2.94
C ILE A 103 4.84 4.11 2.21
N ALA A 104 3.59 3.70 1.98
CA ALA A 104 2.58 4.54 1.34
C ALA A 104 2.31 5.82 2.16
N GLY A 105 2.10 5.68 3.46
CA GLY A 105 1.91 6.81 4.37
C GLY A 105 3.11 7.75 4.40
N ALA A 106 4.34 7.23 4.41
CA ALA A 106 5.55 8.06 4.38
C ALA A 106 5.74 8.76 3.02
N ALA A 107 5.45 8.07 1.91
CA ALA A 107 5.54 8.62 0.57
C ALA A 107 4.54 9.77 0.33
N GLU A 108 3.35 9.69 0.93
CA GLU A 108 2.35 10.76 0.86
C GLU A 108 2.89 12.09 1.39
N LEU A 109 3.67 12.06 2.47
CA LEU A 109 4.19 13.29 3.09
C LEU A 109 5.09 14.11 2.15
N VAL A 110 5.76 13.43 1.20
CA VAL A 110 6.61 14.08 0.19
C VAL A 110 5.87 14.34 -1.12
N MET A 111 4.87 13.52 -1.46
CA MET A 111 4.00 13.80 -2.61
C MET A 111 3.12 15.00 -2.30
N GLY A 112 2.37 14.99 -1.20
CA GLY A 112 1.43 16.03 -0.79
C GLY A 112 0.11 15.97 -1.58
N LYS A 113 -1.03 16.13 -0.90
CA LYS A 113 -2.37 15.91 -1.49
C LYS A 113 -2.79 16.84 -2.64
N ALA A 114 -2.15 18.01 -2.75
CA ALA A 114 -2.53 19.06 -3.70
C ALA A 114 -1.34 19.58 -4.54
N SER A 115 -0.19 18.91 -4.48
CA SER A 115 1.05 19.37 -5.13
C SER A 115 1.13 19.02 -6.62
N GLY A 116 0.31 18.07 -7.08
CA GLY A 116 0.40 17.47 -8.41
C GLY A 116 1.50 16.41 -8.58
N PHE A 117 2.21 16.02 -7.51
CA PHE A 117 3.20 14.93 -7.58
C PHE A 117 2.53 13.57 -7.42
N ALA A 118 2.60 12.74 -8.47
CA ALA A 118 1.95 11.43 -8.52
C ALA A 118 2.86 10.24 -8.12
N ALA A 119 4.13 10.50 -7.78
CA ALA A 119 5.08 9.44 -7.42
C ALA A 119 6.20 9.96 -6.50
N ALA A 120 6.69 9.07 -5.64
CA ALA A 120 7.88 9.27 -4.81
C ALA A 120 8.80 8.04 -4.86
N ILE A 121 10.09 8.23 -4.53
CA ILE A 121 11.07 7.16 -4.45
C ILE A 121 11.54 7.01 -3.00
N VAL A 122 11.29 5.84 -2.42
CA VAL A 122 11.80 5.47 -1.09
C VAL A 122 13.02 4.56 -1.25
N ARG A 123 14.11 4.86 -0.53
CA ARG A 123 15.38 4.12 -0.59
C ARG A 123 15.86 3.77 0.81
N GLY A 124 16.74 2.75 0.88
CA GLY A 124 17.30 2.29 2.17
C GLY A 124 16.44 1.26 2.90
N LEU A 125 15.43 0.69 2.22
CA LEU A 125 14.60 -0.38 2.77
C LEU A 125 15.37 -1.70 2.87
N ASP A 126 14.94 -2.58 3.77
CA ASP A 126 15.53 -3.90 3.93
C ASP A 126 15.36 -4.74 2.65
N ARG A 127 16.45 -5.31 2.16
CA ARG A 127 16.47 -6.14 0.94
C ARG A 127 15.56 -7.37 1.06
N ARG A 128 15.35 -7.89 2.27
CA ARG A 128 14.49 -9.06 2.53
C ARG A 128 13.03 -8.80 2.24
N TRP A 129 12.60 -7.53 2.23
CA TRP A 129 11.22 -7.17 1.92
C TRP A 129 10.93 -7.23 0.42
N PHE A 130 11.95 -7.25 -0.44
CA PHE A 130 11.79 -7.32 -1.90
C PHE A 130 11.55 -8.76 -2.34
N ARG A 131 10.28 -9.15 -2.31
CA ARG A 131 9.74 -10.41 -2.83
C ARG A 131 8.48 -10.15 -3.65
N ASP A 132 7.99 -11.14 -4.37
CA ASP A 132 6.65 -11.03 -4.91
C ASP A 132 5.63 -11.04 -3.76
N GLY A 133 4.72 -10.08 -3.79
CA GLY A 133 3.69 -9.86 -2.80
C GLY A 133 2.42 -9.36 -3.46
N SER A 134 1.34 -9.30 -2.69
CA SER A 134 0.02 -8.85 -3.14
C SER A 134 -0.65 -8.02 -2.06
N VAL A 135 -1.45 -7.04 -2.46
CA VAL A 135 -2.25 -6.23 -1.53
C VAL A 135 -3.22 -7.10 -0.72
N ARG A 136 -3.56 -8.30 -1.23
CA ARG A 136 -4.37 -9.29 -0.52
C ARG A 136 -3.80 -9.69 0.84
N GLU A 137 -2.48 -9.58 1.04
CA GLU A 137 -1.84 -9.80 2.34
C GLU A 137 -2.32 -8.79 3.41
N LEU A 138 -2.75 -7.58 3.01
CA LEU A 138 -3.28 -6.54 3.89
C LEU A 138 -4.79 -6.67 4.14
N ILE A 139 -5.48 -7.44 3.30
CA ILE A 139 -6.94 -7.55 3.36
C ILE A 139 -7.28 -8.67 4.35
N ARG A 140 -7.83 -8.26 5.49
CA ARG A 140 -8.31 -9.22 6.50
C ARG A 140 -9.47 -10.04 5.92
N PRO A 141 -9.44 -11.38 6.05
CA PRO A 141 -10.57 -12.23 5.68
C PRO A 141 -11.83 -11.85 6.46
N PRO A 142 -13.04 -11.92 5.86
CA PRO A 142 -14.29 -11.57 6.56
C PRO A 142 -14.52 -12.35 7.86
N ALA A 143 -14.04 -13.59 7.96
CA ALA A 143 -14.17 -14.42 9.16
C ALA A 143 -13.32 -13.92 10.35
N GLU A 144 -12.32 -13.09 10.09
CA GLU A 144 -11.40 -12.54 11.10
C GLU A 144 -11.71 -11.08 11.43
N ASP A 145 -12.62 -10.45 10.68
CA ASP A 145 -12.99 -9.04 10.85
C ASP A 145 -14.08 -8.86 11.91
N LEU A 146 -13.66 -8.60 13.15
CA LEU A 146 -14.56 -8.38 14.28
C LEU A 146 -15.20 -6.98 14.31
N PHE A 147 -14.82 -6.07 13.40
CA PHE A 147 -15.40 -4.72 13.31
C PHE A 147 -16.52 -4.64 12.27
N ARG A 148 -16.71 -5.71 11.50
CA ARG A 148 -17.71 -5.85 10.47
C ARG A 148 -19.06 -6.31 11.02
#